data_AF-A0A4R0GK69-F1
#
_entry.id   AF-A0A4R0GK69-F1
#
_cell.length_a   1.000
_cell.length_b   1.000
_cell.length_c   1.000
_cell.angle_alpha   90.00
_cell.angle_beta   90.00
_cell.angle_gamma   90.00
#
_symmetry.space_group_name_H-M   'P 1'
#
loop_
_entity.id
_entity.type
_entity.pdbx_description
1 polymer ?
#
loop_
_entity_poly.entity_id
_entity_poly.type
_entity_poly.pdbx_seq_one_letter_code
_entity_poly.pdbx_strand_id
1 'polypeptide(L)'
;MHAAATLGFARRAGREHWWQQLGEPVRDRMIARVGPMVDWWADCHQVDGDRAYAVVLGPRGLAVCTPTVNDRGGRAQLLTVVPFVPASLRHAVVVQKPARRLPGRPSLPAGQSTAPVAPDLPLSAGLRDLLGNLPADAQARLQWPFVNGDVLTDSGYYYRGDDDRLEIWAYLAGRRWVTFVSGHGSGRSGPAHRVSWQLICRQAEVAG
;
A
#
# COMPACT_ATOMS: atom_id res chain seq x y z
N MET A 1 -2.28 5.57 -16.03
CA MET A 1 -1.23 5.64 -14.98
C MET A 1 -1.34 6.97 -14.25
N HIS A 2 -1.01 7.04 -12.96
CA HIS A 2 -1.15 8.27 -12.18
C HIS A 2 0.10 9.15 -12.29
N ALA A 3 -0.06 10.47 -12.29
CA ALA A 3 1.05 11.42 -12.28
C ALA A 3 1.62 11.56 -10.86
N ALA A 4 2.93 11.77 -10.73
CA ALA A 4 3.57 11.98 -9.43
C ALA A 4 3.04 13.25 -8.75
N ALA A 5 2.72 13.13 -7.46
CA ALA A 5 2.22 14.22 -6.63
C ALA A 5 3.11 14.44 -5.40
N THR A 6 3.02 15.63 -4.80
CA THR A 6 3.71 15.93 -3.53
C THR A 6 3.03 15.18 -2.39
N LEU A 7 3.80 14.38 -1.64
CA LEU A 7 3.30 13.67 -0.47
C LEU A 7 3.45 14.53 0.79
N GLY A 8 2.46 14.47 1.68
CA GLY A 8 2.46 15.21 2.94
C GLY A 8 3.07 14.39 4.08
N PHE A 9 4.03 14.96 4.81
CA PHE A 9 4.65 14.30 5.97
C PHE A 9 4.18 14.94 7.27
N ALA A 10 3.60 14.12 8.15
CA ALA A 10 3.22 14.54 9.50
C ALA A 10 4.14 13.89 10.53
N ARG A 11 4.57 14.65 11.54
CA ARG A 11 5.24 14.09 12.71
C ARG A 11 4.22 13.30 13.53
N ARG A 12 4.26 11.98 13.43
CA ARG A 12 3.40 11.05 14.17
C ARG A 12 4.22 9.90 14.72
N ALA A 13 3.67 9.21 15.72
CA ALA A 13 4.25 7.98 16.21
C ALA A 13 4.31 6.95 15.07
N GLY A 14 5.40 6.17 15.01
CA GLY A 14 5.59 5.17 13.96
C GLY A 14 4.64 3.99 14.09
N ARG A 15 4.56 3.15 13.05
CA ARG A 15 3.70 1.97 13.04
C ARG A 15 3.96 1.02 14.21
N GLU A 16 5.19 0.93 14.69
CA GLU A 16 5.55 0.09 15.84
C GLU A 16 4.86 0.56 17.12
N HIS A 17 4.72 1.87 17.32
CA HIS A 17 3.97 2.41 18.46
C HIS A 17 2.49 2.01 18.39
N TRP A 18 1.84 2.28 17.25
CA TRP A 18 0.41 2.00 17.08
C TRP A 18 0.08 0.51 17.11
N TRP A 19 1.01 -0.33 16.64
CA TRP A 19 0.90 -1.77 16.77
C TRP A 19 0.87 -2.22 18.24
N GLN A 20 1.70 -1.63 19.10
CA GLN A 20 1.65 -1.92 20.54
C GLN A 20 0.33 -1.44 21.18
N GLN A 21 -0.25 -0.34 20.70
CA GLN A 21 -1.51 0.21 21.23
C GLN A 21 -2.74 -0.66 20.96
N LEU A 22 -2.71 -1.59 20.00
CA LEU A 22 -3.83 -2.52 19.76
C LEU A 22 -4.03 -3.53 20.90
N GLY A 23 -2.99 -3.77 21.71
CA GLY A 23 -2.97 -4.83 22.70
C GLY A 23 -2.68 -6.20 22.09
N GLU A 24 -1.99 -7.05 22.86
CA GLU A 24 -1.56 -8.39 22.46
C GLU A 24 -2.71 -9.30 21.97
N PRO A 25 -3.87 -9.39 22.65
CA PRO A 25 -4.95 -10.29 22.21
C PRO A 25 -5.52 -9.96 20.83
N VAL A 26 -5.53 -8.68 20.44
CA VAL A 26 -6.00 -8.24 19.11
C VAL A 26 -4.99 -8.64 18.05
N ARG A 27 -3.70 -8.38 18.30
CA ARG A 27 -2.61 -8.75 17.39
C ARG A 27 -2.56 -10.25 17.13
N ASP A 28 -2.63 -11.05 18.19
CA ASP A 28 -2.62 -12.50 18.09
C ASP A 28 -3.82 -13.00 17.29
N ARG A 29 -5.00 -12.39 17.50
CA ARG A 29 -6.19 -12.72 16.72
C ARG A 29 -6.01 -12.37 15.24
N MET A 30 -5.43 -11.21 14.90
CA MET A 30 -5.14 -10.86 13.51
C MET A 30 -4.20 -11.88 12.86
N ILE A 31 -3.07 -12.19 13.51
CA ILE A 31 -2.06 -13.15 13.02
C ILE A 31 -2.68 -14.55 12.90
N ALA A 32 -3.46 -14.99 13.89
CA ALA A 32 -4.14 -16.28 13.87
C ALA A 32 -5.13 -16.42 12.70
N ARG A 33 -5.69 -15.33 12.17
CA ARG A 33 -6.58 -15.35 10.99
C ARG A 33 -5.81 -15.40 9.68
N VAL A 34 -4.69 -14.68 9.56
CA VAL A 34 -3.96 -14.58 8.28
C VAL A 34 -2.77 -15.53 8.15
N GLY A 35 -2.32 -16.15 9.25
CA GLY A 35 -1.12 -16.98 9.29
C GLY A 35 0.13 -16.16 9.66
N PRO A 36 1.33 -16.72 9.43
CA PRO A 36 2.57 -16.00 9.65
C PRO A 36 2.53 -14.63 8.97
N MET A 37 2.85 -13.59 9.73
CA MET A 37 2.81 -12.20 9.26
C MET A 37 3.85 -11.98 8.17
N VAL A 38 3.38 -11.68 6.95
CA VAL A 38 4.24 -11.39 5.78
C VAL A 38 4.60 -9.91 5.76
N ASP A 39 3.63 -9.05 6.02
CA ASP A 39 3.81 -7.60 6.09
C ASP A 39 2.66 -6.98 6.90
N TRP A 40 2.85 -5.76 7.40
CA TRP A 40 1.83 -5.08 8.21
C TRP A 40 2.05 -3.57 8.28
N TRP A 41 0.97 -2.87 8.58
CA TRP A 41 0.98 -1.46 8.94
C TRP A 41 0.08 -1.20 10.13
N ALA A 42 0.44 -0.22 10.96
CA ALA A 42 -0.42 0.31 11.99
C ALA A 42 -0.27 1.84 12.04
N ASP A 43 -1.37 2.53 12.33
CA ASP A 43 -1.40 3.99 12.50
C ASP A 43 -2.56 4.37 13.42
N CYS A 44 -2.73 5.66 13.70
CA CYS A 44 -4.00 6.15 14.23
C CYS A 44 -5.10 6.15 13.16
N HIS A 45 -6.34 5.93 13.60
CA HIS A 45 -7.50 5.99 12.73
C HIS A 45 -7.75 7.42 12.28
N GLN A 46 -7.99 7.63 10.98
CA GLN A 46 -8.07 8.97 10.39
C GLN A 46 -9.15 9.87 11.00
N VAL A 47 -10.27 9.27 11.43
CA VAL A 47 -11.40 9.97 12.04
C VAL A 47 -11.31 9.97 13.57
N ASP A 48 -10.71 8.93 14.15
CA ASP A 48 -10.65 8.71 15.59
C ASP A 48 -9.17 8.65 15.99
N GLY A 49 -8.52 9.82 15.91
CA GLY A 49 -7.06 10.00 15.87
C GLY A 49 -6.28 9.50 17.08
N ASP A 50 -6.98 9.11 18.15
CA ASP A 50 -6.38 8.52 19.35
C ASP A 50 -6.49 6.99 19.40
N ARG A 51 -7.03 6.37 18.34
CA ARG A 51 -7.29 4.93 18.32
C ARG A 51 -6.48 4.22 17.26
N ALA A 52 -5.83 3.16 17.70
CA ALA A 52 -5.01 2.33 16.84
C ALA A 52 -5.85 1.61 15.79
N TYR A 53 -5.35 1.64 14.57
CA TYR A 53 -5.79 0.93 13.39
C TYR A 53 -4.62 0.09 12.88
N ALA A 54 -4.87 -1.11 12.35
CA ALA A 54 -3.82 -1.87 11.67
C ALA A 54 -4.35 -2.75 10.55
N VAL A 55 -3.43 -3.09 9.65
CA VAL A 55 -3.62 -4.09 8.62
C VAL A 55 -2.48 -5.09 8.64
N VAL A 56 -2.81 -6.37 8.54
CA VAL A 56 -1.84 -7.46 8.54
C VAL A 56 -2.08 -8.33 7.32
N LEU A 57 -1.02 -8.51 6.54
CA LEU A 57 -0.99 -9.43 5.41
C LEU A 57 -0.33 -10.75 5.85
N GLY A 58 -0.99 -11.86 5.54
CA GLY A 58 -0.43 -13.20 5.70
C GLY A 58 -0.78 -14.09 4.51
N PRO A 59 -0.25 -15.33 4.47
CA PRO A 59 -0.48 -16.26 3.36
C PRO A 59 -1.94 -16.72 3.25
N ARG A 60 -2.75 -16.59 4.31
CA ARG A 60 -4.17 -17.00 4.34
C ARG A 60 -5.15 -15.85 4.16
N GLY A 61 -4.70 -14.60 4.16
CA GLY A 61 -5.60 -13.47 4.02
C GLY A 61 -5.00 -12.10 4.35
N LEU A 62 -5.85 -11.09 4.24
CA LEU A 62 -5.62 -9.73 4.70
C LEU A 62 -6.58 -9.45 5.87
N ALA A 63 -6.04 -9.10 7.03
CA ALA A 63 -6.81 -8.74 8.21
C ALA A 63 -6.72 -7.23 8.45
N VAL A 64 -7.86 -6.56 8.58
CA VAL A 64 -7.98 -5.14 8.88
C VAL A 64 -8.65 -4.99 10.24
N CYS A 65 -8.00 -4.25 11.15
CA CYS A 65 -8.52 -3.92 12.46
C CYS A 65 -8.83 -2.42 12.53
N THR A 66 -10.12 -2.10 12.65
CA THR A 66 -10.63 -0.73 12.65
C THR A 66 -11.31 -0.41 13.98
N PRO A 67 -11.02 0.75 14.58
CA PRO A 67 -11.77 1.27 15.72
C PRO A 67 -13.27 1.34 15.44
N THR A 68 -14.07 0.80 16.35
CA THR A 68 -15.53 0.88 16.32
C THR A 68 -16.10 1.14 17.73
N VAL A 69 -17.42 1.17 17.83
CA VAL A 69 -18.17 1.20 19.09
C VAL A 69 -18.97 -0.10 19.23
N ASN A 70 -19.10 -0.61 20.45
CA ASN A 70 -19.94 -1.77 20.74
C ASN A 70 -21.41 -1.36 20.97
N ASP A 71 -22.29 -2.34 21.12
CA ASP A 71 -23.74 -2.13 21.35
C ASP A 71 -24.06 -1.33 22.63
N ARG A 72 -23.09 -1.18 23.54
CA ARG A 72 -23.19 -0.39 24.77
C ARG A 72 -22.54 0.99 24.65
N GLY A 73 -22.16 1.42 23.45
CA GLY A 73 -21.50 2.70 23.18
C GLY A 73 -20.03 2.77 23.62
N GLY A 74 -19.45 1.66 24.10
CA GLY A 74 -18.05 1.59 24.51
C GLY A 74 -17.09 1.39 23.35
N ARG A 75 -15.83 1.79 23.54
CA ARG A 75 -14.74 1.58 22.56
C ARG A 75 -14.55 0.10 22.27
N ALA A 76 -14.57 -0.30 21.00
CA ALA A 76 -14.35 -1.66 20.54
C ALA A 76 -13.50 -1.72 19.26
N GLN A 77 -13.00 -2.90 18.88
CA GLN A 77 -12.24 -3.08 17.65
C GLN A 77 -12.99 -4.03 16.72
N LEU A 78 -13.23 -3.62 15.48
CA LEU A 78 -13.78 -4.46 14.43
C LEU A 78 -12.62 -5.13 13.69
N LEU A 79 -12.67 -6.46 13.57
CA LEU A 79 -11.71 -7.22 12.78
C LEU A 79 -12.40 -7.78 11.54
N THR A 80 -12.03 -7.23 10.39
CA THR A 80 -12.45 -7.72 9.07
C THR A 80 -11.33 -8.56 8.47
N VAL A 81 -11.67 -9.67 7.81
CA VAL A 81 -10.70 -10.55 7.16
C VAL A 81 -11.15 -10.82 5.73
N VAL A 82 -10.26 -10.58 4.78
CA VAL A 82 -10.39 -11.03 3.39
C VAL A 82 -9.59 -12.33 3.25
N PRO A 83 -10.24 -13.51 3.26
CA PRO A 83 -9.53 -14.77 3.17
C PRO A 83 -8.98 -14.99 1.75
N PHE A 84 -7.84 -15.66 1.66
CA PHE A 84 -7.24 -16.03 0.37
C PHE A 84 -7.48 -17.49 0.04
N VAL A 85 -7.59 -17.79 -1.26
CA VAL A 85 -7.46 -19.15 -1.76
C VAL A 85 -6.08 -19.69 -1.33
N PRO A 86 -5.99 -20.90 -0.74
CA PRO A 86 -4.72 -21.45 -0.28
C PRO A 86 -3.65 -21.44 -1.38
N ALA A 87 -2.42 -21.05 -1.02
CA ALA A 87 -1.27 -20.94 -1.93
C ALA A 87 -1.46 -20.00 -3.14
N SER A 88 -2.48 -19.14 -3.16
CA SER A 88 -2.68 -18.16 -4.23
C SER A 88 -1.79 -16.91 -4.12
N LEU A 89 -1.20 -16.65 -2.95
CA LEU A 89 -0.35 -15.48 -2.71
C LEU A 89 0.96 -15.57 -3.51
N ARG A 90 1.08 -14.74 -4.52
CA ARG A 90 2.25 -14.59 -5.40
C ARG A 90 2.92 -13.25 -5.14
N HIS A 91 4.21 -13.16 -5.45
CA HIS A 91 4.96 -11.91 -5.34
C HIS A 91 5.87 -11.66 -6.54
N ALA A 92 6.17 -10.39 -6.79
CA ALA A 92 7.15 -9.92 -7.76
C ALA A 92 7.91 -8.74 -7.15
N VAL A 93 9.23 -8.73 -7.34
CA VAL A 93 10.08 -7.63 -6.88
C VAL A 93 10.22 -6.61 -8.01
N VAL A 94 9.94 -5.34 -7.72
CA VAL A 94 10.13 -4.22 -8.63
C VAL A 94 11.31 -3.39 -8.11
N VAL A 95 12.37 -3.32 -8.89
CA VAL A 95 13.57 -2.52 -8.58
C VAL A 95 13.73 -1.44 -9.63
N GLN A 96 13.70 -0.18 -9.19
CA GLN A 96 14.13 0.95 -10.01
C GLN A 96 15.49 1.42 -9.51
N LYS A 97 16.51 1.33 -10.36
CA LYS A 97 17.85 1.85 -10.05
C LYS A 97 17.96 3.30 -10.52
N PRO A 98 18.79 4.13 -9.87
CA PRO A 98 19.11 5.46 -10.37
C PRO A 98 19.65 5.37 -11.81
N ALA A 99 19.13 6.20 -12.70
CA ALA A 99 19.62 6.28 -14.07
C ALA A 99 20.96 7.02 -14.08
N ARG A 100 22.04 6.33 -14.48
CA ARG A 100 23.32 7.00 -14.75
C ARG A 100 23.18 7.84 -16.01
N ARG A 101 23.34 9.16 -15.91
CA ARG A 101 23.53 10.00 -17.09
C ARG A 101 24.88 9.65 -17.71
N LEU A 102 24.87 9.06 -18.91
CA LEU A 102 26.05 9.04 -19.76
C LEU A 102 26.22 10.44 -20.37
N PRO A 103 27.35 11.14 -20.13
CA PRO A 103 27.60 12.42 -20.78
C PRO A 103 27.71 12.20 -22.29
N GLY A 104 26.99 13.00 -23.08
CA GLY A 104 27.10 13.03 -24.54
C GLY A 104 25.97 12.36 -25.34
N ARG A 105 24.97 11.75 -24.71
CA ARG A 105 23.76 11.34 -25.44
C ARG A 105 22.75 12.49 -25.45
N PRO A 106 22.34 13.02 -26.62
CA PRO A 106 21.25 13.98 -26.67
C PRO A 106 20.04 13.33 -25.99
N SER A 107 19.51 14.03 -25.00
CA SER A 107 18.24 13.67 -24.40
C SER A 107 17.22 13.82 -25.52
N LEU A 108 16.76 12.71 -26.10
CA LEU A 108 15.53 12.73 -26.87
C LEU A 108 14.51 13.47 -25.99
N PRO A 109 13.78 14.48 -26.50
CA PRO A 109 12.73 15.11 -25.72
C PRO A 109 11.93 13.95 -25.14
N ALA A 110 11.75 13.94 -23.82
CA ALA A 110 10.84 13.00 -23.21
C ALA A 110 9.55 13.20 -24.00
N GLY A 111 9.26 12.25 -24.89
CA GLY A 111 7.99 12.24 -25.58
C GLY A 111 7.00 12.43 -24.45
N GLN A 112 6.12 13.42 -24.60
CA GLN A 112 4.93 13.49 -23.78
C GLN A 112 4.25 12.14 -24.00
N SER A 113 4.66 11.15 -23.21
CA SER A 113 3.93 9.93 -23.00
C SER A 113 2.75 10.49 -22.24
N THR A 114 1.74 10.90 -23.01
CA THR A 114 0.38 10.99 -22.55
C THR A 114 0.15 9.66 -21.89
N ALA A 115 0.38 9.62 -20.57
CA ALA A 115 0.15 8.44 -19.78
C ALA A 115 -1.27 8.02 -20.15
N PRO A 116 -1.49 6.78 -20.65
CA PRO A 116 -2.82 6.35 -21.01
C PRO A 116 -3.72 6.65 -19.81
N VAL A 117 -4.82 7.37 -20.11
CA VAL A 117 -5.81 7.84 -19.14
C VAL A 117 -6.02 6.69 -18.16
N ALA A 118 -5.67 6.92 -16.89
CA ALA A 118 -5.82 5.89 -15.90
C ALA A 118 -7.29 5.44 -15.95
N PRO A 119 -7.57 4.14 -16.11
CA PRO A 119 -8.94 3.64 -15.99
C PRO A 119 -9.52 4.17 -14.68
N ASP A 120 -10.79 4.58 -14.73
CA ASP A 120 -11.45 5.32 -13.66
C ASP A 120 -11.77 4.37 -12.49
N LEU A 121 -10.71 3.97 -11.78
CA LEU A 121 -10.81 3.21 -10.56
C LEU A 121 -11.25 4.18 -9.46
N PRO A 122 -12.20 3.80 -8.59
CA PRO A 122 -12.70 4.64 -7.51
C PRO A 122 -11.68 4.72 -6.35
N LEU A 123 -10.50 5.27 -6.64
CA LEU A 123 -9.39 5.42 -5.71
C LEU A 123 -9.50 6.76 -4.99
N SER A 124 -9.23 6.75 -3.68
CA SER A 124 -9.09 8.00 -2.90
C SER A 124 -7.99 8.88 -3.49
N ALA A 125 -8.10 10.21 -3.30
CA ALA A 125 -7.11 11.16 -3.81
C ALA A 125 -5.68 10.81 -3.33
N GLY A 126 -5.49 10.58 -2.02
CA GLY A 126 -4.16 10.28 -1.49
C GLY A 126 -3.58 8.93 -1.97
N LEU A 127 -4.42 7.93 -2.27
CA LEU A 127 -3.95 6.70 -2.89
C LEU A 127 -3.49 6.93 -4.34
N ARG A 128 -4.19 7.76 -5.12
CA ARG A 128 -3.73 8.16 -6.46
C ARG A 128 -2.41 8.90 -6.40
N ASP A 129 -2.26 9.81 -5.43
CA ASP A 129 -1.03 10.57 -5.21
C ASP A 129 0.14 9.65 -4.85
N LEU A 130 -0.08 8.68 -3.96
CA LEU A 130 0.93 7.66 -3.64
C LEU A 130 1.30 6.83 -4.87
N LEU A 131 0.30 6.35 -5.62
CA LEU A 131 0.54 5.52 -6.81
C LEU A 131 1.33 6.27 -7.87
N GLY A 132 1.05 7.55 -8.07
CA GLY A 132 1.79 8.38 -9.02
C GLY A 132 3.28 8.51 -8.72
N ASN A 133 3.69 8.29 -7.46
CA ASN A 133 5.09 8.28 -7.06
C ASN A 133 5.80 6.93 -7.31
N LEU A 134 5.05 5.85 -7.58
CA LEU A 134 5.63 4.51 -7.76
C LEU A 134 6.10 4.27 -9.20
N PRO A 135 7.09 3.37 -9.40
CA PRO A 135 7.46 2.90 -10.74
C PRO A 135 6.26 2.38 -11.52
N ALA A 136 6.28 2.57 -12.84
CA ALA A 136 5.21 2.15 -13.75
C ALA A 136 4.81 0.67 -13.57
N ASP A 137 5.81 -0.21 -13.45
CA ASP A 137 5.59 -1.64 -13.25
C ASP A 137 4.84 -1.95 -11.95
N ALA A 138 5.11 -1.20 -10.88
CA ALA A 138 4.41 -1.36 -9.61
C ALA A 138 2.96 -0.87 -9.71
N GLN A 139 2.73 0.28 -10.35
CA GLN A 139 1.39 0.80 -10.63
C GLN A 139 0.56 -0.19 -11.45
N ALA A 140 1.15 -0.75 -12.51
CA ALA A 140 0.49 -1.70 -13.39
C ALA A 140 0.13 -2.99 -12.63
N ARG A 141 1.08 -3.57 -11.87
CA ARG A 141 0.84 -4.79 -11.09
C ARG A 141 -0.24 -4.63 -10.02
N LEU A 142 -0.26 -3.47 -9.34
CA LEU A 142 -1.27 -3.23 -8.31
C LEU A 142 -2.66 -3.09 -8.92
N GLN A 143 -2.79 -2.39 -10.04
CA GLN A 143 -4.09 -2.07 -10.63
C GLN A 143 -4.60 -3.16 -11.59
N TRP A 144 -3.75 -4.08 -12.07
CA TRP A 144 -4.06 -5.02 -13.14
C TRP A 144 -5.40 -5.76 -12.96
N PRO A 145 -5.77 -6.33 -11.79
CA PRO A 145 -7.05 -7.04 -11.67
C PRO A 145 -8.27 -6.14 -11.89
N PHE A 146 -8.21 -4.91 -11.39
CA PHE A 146 -9.35 -3.99 -11.35
C PHE A 146 -9.57 -3.30 -12.70
N VAL A 147 -8.49 -3.06 -13.44
CA VAL A 147 -8.58 -2.55 -14.81
C VAL A 147 -9.02 -3.63 -15.81
N ASN A 148 -8.96 -4.91 -15.40
CA ASN A 148 -9.40 -6.06 -16.19
C ASN A 148 -10.70 -6.69 -15.65
N GLY A 149 -11.53 -5.90 -14.96
CA GLY A 149 -12.92 -6.25 -14.66
C GLY A 149 -13.21 -6.81 -13.26
N ASP A 150 -12.23 -6.82 -12.34
CA ASP A 150 -12.55 -7.02 -10.91
C ASP A 150 -13.12 -5.73 -10.29
N VAL A 151 -14.02 -5.88 -9.32
CA VAL A 151 -14.66 -4.76 -8.63
C VAL A 151 -13.86 -4.44 -7.37
N LEU A 152 -13.31 -3.23 -7.29
CA LEU A 152 -12.65 -2.73 -6.08
C LEU A 152 -13.69 -2.53 -4.98
N THR A 153 -13.48 -3.18 -3.84
CA THR A 153 -14.38 -3.12 -2.67
C THR A 153 -13.76 -2.39 -1.49
N ASP A 154 -12.44 -2.47 -1.32
CA ASP A 154 -11.71 -1.79 -0.27
C ASP A 154 -10.30 -1.42 -0.72
N SER A 155 -9.71 -0.39 -0.11
CA SER A 155 -8.33 0.02 -0.38
C SER A 155 -7.75 0.77 0.80
N GLY A 156 -6.46 0.59 1.04
CA GLY A 156 -5.74 1.29 2.08
C GLY A 156 -4.32 1.61 1.64
N TYR A 157 -3.80 2.71 2.15
CA TYR A 157 -2.45 3.17 1.83
C TYR A 157 -1.84 3.90 3.02
N TYR A 158 -0.55 3.68 3.20
CA TYR A 158 0.25 4.29 4.23
C TYR A 158 1.67 4.49 3.72
N TYR A 159 2.32 5.51 4.26
CA TYR A 159 3.72 5.75 4.03
C TYR A 159 4.33 6.47 5.22
N ARG A 160 5.63 6.29 5.41
CA ARG A 160 6.43 6.97 6.43
C ARG A 160 7.75 7.38 5.80
N GLY A 161 8.26 8.55 6.20
CA GLY A 161 9.59 8.98 5.78
C GLY A 161 9.68 10.49 5.71
N ASP A 162 10.52 10.94 4.78
CA ASP A 162 10.81 12.34 4.50
C ASP A 162 10.90 12.56 2.98
N ASP A 163 11.30 13.76 2.59
CA ASP A 163 11.44 14.15 1.19
C ASP A 163 12.43 13.29 0.41
N ASP A 164 13.40 12.66 1.07
CA ASP A 164 14.42 11.84 0.41
C ASP A 164 14.10 10.34 0.47
N ARG A 165 13.60 9.85 1.61
CA ARG A 165 13.35 8.43 1.90
C ARG A 165 11.89 8.17 2.20
N LEU A 166 11.33 7.14 1.57
CA LEU A 166 9.93 6.77 1.77
C LEU A 166 9.82 5.27 1.98
N GLU A 167 9.18 4.85 3.07
CA GLU A 167 8.64 3.51 3.25
C GLU A 167 7.15 3.55 2.90
N ILE A 168 6.68 2.59 2.12
CA ILE A 168 5.29 2.54 1.66
C ILE A 168 4.64 1.20 1.98
N TRP A 169 3.33 1.23 2.10
CA TRP A 169 2.47 0.07 2.26
C TRP A 169 1.10 0.40 1.68
N ALA A 170 0.61 -0.34 0.69
CA ALA A 170 -0.72 -0.12 0.13
C ALA A 170 -1.34 -1.42 -0.39
N TYR A 171 -2.67 -1.51 -0.33
CA TYR A 171 -3.43 -2.61 -0.93
C TYR A 171 -4.65 -2.11 -1.67
N LEU A 172 -5.07 -2.92 -2.64
CA LEU A 172 -6.38 -2.86 -3.28
C LEU A 172 -7.03 -4.22 -3.08
N ALA A 173 -8.24 -4.24 -2.53
CA ALA A 173 -9.02 -5.46 -2.34
C ALA A 173 -10.29 -5.37 -3.17
N GLY A 174 -10.55 -6.42 -3.95
CA GLY A 174 -11.77 -6.58 -4.72
C GLY A 174 -12.52 -7.84 -4.36
N ARG A 175 -13.47 -8.18 -5.22
CA ARG A 175 -14.27 -9.39 -5.06
C ARG A 175 -13.45 -10.65 -5.34
N ARG A 176 -12.51 -10.61 -6.29
CA ARG A 176 -11.74 -11.79 -6.71
C ARG A 176 -10.27 -11.70 -6.36
N TRP A 177 -9.72 -10.49 -6.29
CA TRP A 177 -8.29 -10.28 -6.12
C TRP A 177 -7.99 -9.30 -5.00
N VAL A 178 -6.91 -9.58 -4.29
CA VAL A 178 -6.21 -8.57 -3.48
C VAL A 178 -4.84 -8.36 -4.09
N THR A 179 -4.48 -7.10 -4.35
CA THR A 179 -3.12 -6.70 -4.69
C THR A 179 -2.54 -5.85 -3.59
N PHE A 180 -1.22 -5.94 -3.46
CA PHE A 180 -0.50 -5.33 -2.36
C PHE A 180 0.87 -4.84 -2.83
N VAL A 181 1.34 -3.73 -2.29
CA VAL A 181 2.70 -3.24 -2.51
C VAL A 181 3.28 -2.73 -1.20
N SER A 182 4.52 -3.12 -0.93
CA SER A 182 5.32 -2.54 0.14
C SER A 182 6.78 -2.43 -0.26
N GLY A 183 7.50 -1.56 0.44
CA GLY A 183 8.93 -1.41 0.24
C GLY A 183 9.35 0.02 0.49
N HIS A 184 10.47 0.41 -0.12
CA HIS A 184 11.04 1.72 0.11
C HIS A 184 11.60 2.36 -1.16
N GLY A 185 11.61 3.68 -1.16
CA GLY A 185 12.26 4.52 -2.16
C GLY A 185 13.24 5.49 -1.51
N SER A 186 14.25 5.89 -2.26
CA SER A 186 15.25 6.87 -1.82
C SER A 186 15.70 7.80 -2.95
N GLY A 187 16.32 8.93 -2.61
CA GLY A 187 16.79 9.91 -3.60
C GLY A 187 15.67 10.75 -4.21
N ARG A 188 14.54 10.88 -3.50
CA ARG A 188 13.33 11.58 -3.98
C ARG A 188 13.42 13.10 -3.90
N SER A 189 14.29 13.62 -3.04
CA SER A 189 14.54 15.05 -2.88
C SER A 189 15.38 15.64 -4.03
N GLY A 190 16.07 14.78 -4.77
CA GLY A 190 16.95 15.16 -5.87
C GLY A 190 16.29 15.07 -7.25
N PRO A 191 17.07 15.31 -8.32
CA PRO A 191 16.59 15.12 -9.68
C PRO A 191 16.04 13.70 -9.90
N ALA A 192 14.98 13.56 -10.70
CA ALA A 192 14.26 12.29 -10.91
C ALA A 192 15.14 11.08 -11.27
N HIS A 193 16.31 11.29 -11.90
CA HIS A 193 17.27 10.22 -12.22
C HIS A 193 17.94 9.59 -10.99
N ARG A 194 17.88 10.22 -9.82
CA ARG A 194 18.42 9.70 -8.55
C ARG A 194 17.43 8.83 -7.80
N VAL A 195 16.16 8.87 -8.18
CA VAL A 195 15.10 8.10 -7.53
C VAL A 195 15.37 6.61 -7.72
N SER A 196 15.42 5.91 -6.60
CA SER A 196 15.49 4.45 -6.56
C SER A 196 14.31 3.89 -5.79
N TRP A 197 13.89 2.68 -6.18
CA TRP A 197 12.81 1.94 -5.54
C TRP A 197 13.19 0.48 -5.38
N GLN A 198 12.81 -0.10 -4.26
CA GLN A 198 12.79 -1.53 -4.03
C GLN A 198 11.44 -1.90 -3.41
N LEU A 199 10.57 -2.47 -4.23
CA LEU A 199 9.18 -2.78 -3.89
C LEU A 199 8.90 -4.27 -4.06
N ILE A 200 8.05 -4.83 -3.22
CA ILE A 200 7.49 -6.16 -3.36
C ILE A 200 6.00 -6.00 -3.65
N CYS A 201 5.62 -6.29 -4.89
CA CYS A 201 4.22 -6.37 -5.30
C CYS A 201 3.72 -7.79 -5.02
N ARG A 202 2.57 -7.93 -4.37
CA ARG A 202 1.93 -9.22 -4.12
C ARG A 202 0.52 -9.23 -4.69
N GLN A 203 0.05 -10.42 -5.00
CA GLN A 203 -1.30 -10.67 -5.51
C GLN A 203 -1.81 -11.98 -4.93
N ALA A 204 -3.06 -12.01 -4.49
CA ALA A 204 -3.74 -13.21 -4.01
C ALA A 204 -5.18 -13.24 -4.53
N GLU A 205 -5.70 -14.45 -4.70
CA GLU A 205 -7.10 -14.68 -5.04
C GLU A 205 -7.93 -14.74 -3.75
N VAL A 206 -9.10 -14.10 -3.74
CA VAL A 206 -10.02 -14.06 -2.61
C VAL A 206 -10.84 -15.35 -2.56
N ALA A 207 -10.91 -15.98 -1.38
CA ALA A 207 -11.80 -17.10 -1.15
C ALA A 207 -13.23 -16.59 -0.93
N GLY A 208 -14.17 -17.06 -1.76
CA GLY A 208 -15.59 -16.71 -1.69
C GLY A 208 -16.38 -17.55 -0.69
#